data_AF-A0A5B8M1P9-F1
#
_entry.id   AF-A0A5B8M1P9-F1
#
_cell.length_a   1.000
_cell.length_b   1.000
_cell.length_c   1.000
_cell.angle_alpha   90.00
_cell.angle_beta   90.00
_cell.angle_gamma   90.00
#
_symmetry.space_group_name_H-M   'P 1'
#
loop_
_entity.id
_entity.type
_entity.pdbx_description
1 polymer ?
#
loop_
_entity_poly.entity_id
_entity_poly.type
_entity_poly.pdbx_seq_one_letter_code
_entity_poly.pdbx_strand_id
1 'polypeptide(L)'
;MLARDPGETDVKVPPGDPGGREVRQTHQSEIVRFFRPVRTLRRAGRLARVKLWKSPAARAGASVAVATGLYGVSFGALGIASGLDFWQTQVLSLLLFSGGSQFAFIGVLAGGGSGGAALGSAALLGIRNAVYGMQLNALLQPTGWRRLAAAQVTIDESMATATAQRDPAEQRRAFWVTGIGIFVLWNLFTALGSLLGNAIGDPKAWGLDGAAVAAFLGLLWPRLKSREPVAIAVACAVVTVVVVPFVPPGIPVLIAAVVAAVWGLFGSGRSDEGLEPDVEPPHARAQDAGAPDPARDVGDADGPMHEGGMS
;
A
#
# COMPACT_ATOMS: atom_id res chain seq x y z
N MET A 1 81.95 6.40 -27.26
CA MET A 1 82.35 5.42 -28.28
C MET A 1 82.89 4.21 -27.53
N LEU A 2 82.20 3.06 -27.66
CA LEU A 2 82.59 1.70 -27.21
C LEU A 2 82.64 1.45 -25.68
N ALA A 3 82.27 0.32 -25.10
CA ALA A 3 81.45 -0.85 -25.42
C ALA A 3 81.38 -1.73 -24.14
N ARG A 4 80.27 -2.46 -23.92
CA ARG A 4 80.08 -3.83 -23.33
C ARG A 4 81.10 -4.38 -22.31
N ASP A 5 80.80 -5.17 -21.28
CA ASP A 5 79.66 -5.95 -20.74
C ASP A 5 80.17 -6.52 -19.37
N PRO A 6 79.33 -6.98 -18.43
CA PRO A 6 79.57 -8.35 -18.00
C PRO A 6 78.32 -9.17 -17.65
N GLY A 7 78.21 -10.34 -18.29
CA GLY A 7 78.26 -11.62 -17.57
C GLY A 7 76.98 -12.07 -16.88
N GLU A 8 76.08 -12.67 -17.65
CA GLU A 8 74.97 -13.48 -17.17
C GLU A 8 75.36 -14.97 -17.22
N THR A 9 75.33 -15.67 -16.09
CA THR A 9 75.28 -17.15 -16.03
C THR A 9 73.87 -17.58 -15.64
N ASP A 10 73.11 -17.91 -16.68
CA ASP A 10 72.19 -19.03 -16.86
C ASP A 10 71.42 -19.59 -15.64
N VAL A 11 70.11 -19.33 -15.63
CA VAL A 11 69.11 -20.29 -15.11
C VAL A 11 67.98 -20.45 -16.13
N LYS A 12 68.20 -21.39 -17.06
CA LYS A 12 67.24 -22.35 -17.66
C LYS A 12 65.74 -22.09 -17.40
N VAL A 13 65.08 -21.49 -18.39
CA VAL A 13 63.62 -21.33 -18.49
C VAL A 13 62.99 -22.55 -19.20
N PRO A 14 61.99 -23.24 -18.63
CA PRO A 14 61.16 -24.19 -19.37
C PRO A 14 60.13 -23.46 -20.26
N PRO A 15 59.71 -24.05 -21.39
CA PRO A 15 58.94 -23.36 -22.42
C PRO A 15 57.59 -22.88 -21.89
N GLY A 16 57.31 -21.59 -22.08
CA GLY A 16 56.06 -20.96 -21.70
C GLY A 16 54.88 -21.50 -22.51
N ASP A 17 53.84 -21.92 -21.80
CA ASP A 17 52.49 -22.14 -22.28
C ASP A 17 51.99 -20.90 -23.07
N PRO A 18 51.49 -21.02 -24.31
CA PRO A 18 50.95 -19.88 -25.07
C PRO A 18 49.69 -19.27 -24.46
N GLY A 19 49.04 -19.92 -23.48
CA GLY A 19 47.75 -19.50 -22.92
C GLY A 19 47.77 -18.26 -22.03
N GLY A 20 48.93 -17.74 -21.65
CA GLY A 20 49.04 -16.70 -20.61
C GLY A 20 48.87 -15.24 -21.06
N ARG A 21 48.88 -14.95 -22.37
CA ARG A 21 48.81 -13.55 -22.86
C ARG A 21 47.41 -13.09 -23.28
N GLU A 22 46.47 -14.00 -23.47
CA GLU A 22 45.11 -13.64 -23.90
C GLU A 22 44.18 -13.33 -22.72
N VAL A 23 44.46 -13.86 -21.52
CA VAL A 23 43.60 -13.71 -20.35
C VAL A 23 43.79 -12.38 -19.61
N ARG A 24 44.87 -11.63 -19.89
CA ARG A 24 45.14 -10.33 -19.24
C ARG A 24 44.51 -9.13 -19.96
N GLN A 25 43.98 -9.29 -21.18
CA GLN A 25 43.25 -8.23 -21.89
C GLN A 25 41.73 -8.29 -21.71
N THR A 26 41.18 -9.42 -21.25
CA THR A 26 39.72 -9.60 -21.09
C THR A 26 39.17 -8.98 -19.80
N HIS A 27 40.03 -8.57 -18.87
CA HIS A 27 39.60 -8.08 -17.54
C HIS A 27 39.59 -6.55 -17.36
N GLN A 28 39.87 -5.76 -18.41
CA GLN A 28 39.81 -4.30 -18.35
C GLN A 28 38.69 -3.65 -19.19
N SER A 29 37.99 -4.40 -20.05
CA SER A 29 36.95 -3.86 -20.93
C SER A 29 35.53 -3.92 -20.37
N GLU A 30 35.32 -4.56 -19.20
CA GLU A 30 33.99 -4.66 -18.57
C GLU A 30 33.67 -3.57 -17.54
N ILE A 31 34.67 -2.85 -17.02
CA ILE A 31 34.45 -1.81 -16.00
C ILE A 31 34.04 -0.45 -16.61
N VAL A 32 34.22 -0.25 -17.92
CA VAL A 32 33.83 0.99 -18.62
C VAL A 32 32.41 0.90 -19.24
N ARG A 33 31.70 -0.22 -19.08
CA ARG A 33 30.27 -0.34 -19.49
C ARG A 33 29.26 0.14 -18.44
N PHE A 34 29.70 0.49 -17.23
CA PHE A 34 28.80 0.87 -16.14
C PHE A 34 28.45 2.38 -16.08
N PHE A 35 29.08 3.21 -16.92
CA PHE A 35 28.77 4.64 -17.03
C PHE A 35 28.47 5.02 -18.48
N ARG A 36 27.35 4.53 -19.01
CA ARG A 36 26.70 5.23 -20.13
C ARG A 36 25.77 6.31 -19.57
N PRO A 37 26.01 7.61 -19.82
CA PRO A 37 25.00 8.61 -19.55
C PRO A 37 23.80 8.30 -20.44
N VAL A 38 22.63 8.10 -19.82
CA VAL A 38 21.35 7.97 -20.51
C VAL A 38 21.01 9.31 -21.16
N ARG A 39 21.64 9.59 -22.30
CA ARG A 39 21.23 10.64 -23.22
C ARG A 39 20.08 10.09 -24.07
N THR A 40 18.89 10.10 -23.49
CA THR A 40 17.62 10.01 -24.23
C THR A 40 16.65 11.12 -23.81
N LEU A 41 17.20 12.31 -23.58
CA LEU A 41 16.47 13.58 -23.65
C LEU A 41 16.19 13.93 -25.13
N ARG A 42 15.17 13.30 -25.74
CA ARG A 42 14.47 13.85 -26.93
C ARG A 42 13.20 13.13 -27.38
N ARG A 43 12.49 12.46 -26.47
CA ARG A 43 11.05 12.11 -26.67
C ARG A 43 10.13 12.71 -25.61
N ALA A 44 10.54 13.80 -24.99
CA ALA A 44 9.75 14.58 -24.02
C ALA A 44 8.68 15.51 -24.67
N GLY A 45 8.24 15.23 -25.90
CA GLY A 45 7.43 16.17 -26.69
C GLY A 45 6.01 15.72 -27.06
N ARG A 46 5.59 14.49 -26.75
CA ARG A 46 4.28 14.02 -27.23
C ARG A 46 3.65 12.85 -26.47
N LEU A 47 3.86 12.75 -25.15
CA LEU A 47 2.94 11.97 -24.33
C LEU A 47 1.67 12.81 -24.19
N ALA A 48 0.71 12.50 -25.06
CA ALA A 48 -0.62 13.05 -25.04
C ALA A 48 -1.11 13.14 -23.59
N ARG A 49 -1.67 14.29 -23.22
CA ARG A 49 -2.54 14.45 -22.05
C ARG A 49 -3.68 13.46 -22.21
N VAL A 50 -3.47 12.20 -21.81
CA VAL A 50 -4.57 11.29 -21.53
C VAL A 50 -5.37 12.03 -20.47
N LYS A 51 -6.57 12.47 -20.83
CA LYS A 51 -7.45 13.16 -19.89
C LYS A 51 -7.62 12.24 -18.68
N LEU A 52 -7.49 12.77 -17.46
CA LEU A 52 -7.47 11.97 -16.23
C LEU A 52 -8.61 10.94 -16.16
N TRP A 53 -9.81 11.30 -16.61
CA TRP A 53 -10.99 10.44 -16.67
C TRP A 53 -10.91 9.25 -17.66
N LYS A 54 -9.92 9.21 -18.55
CA LYS A 54 -9.66 8.07 -19.45
C LYS A 54 -8.63 7.08 -18.89
N SER A 55 -7.93 7.40 -17.79
CA SER A 55 -6.98 6.49 -17.14
C SER A 55 -7.73 5.49 -16.25
N PRO A 56 -7.56 4.17 -16.45
CA PRO A 56 -8.12 3.16 -15.55
C PRO A 56 -7.65 3.36 -14.10
N ALA A 57 -6.37 3.72 -13.91
CA ALA A 57 -5.78 3.95 -12.59
C ALA A 57 -6.41 5.16 -11.87
N ALA A 58 -6.71 6.23 -12.60
CA ALA A 58 -7.39 7.39 -12.04
C ALA A 58 -8.84 7.09 -11.64
N ARG A 59 -9.55 6.26 -12.40
CA ARG A 59 -10.92 5.83 -12.04
C ARG A 59 -10.91 4.94 -10.79
N ALA A 60 -10.00 3.97 -10.72
CA ALA A 60 -9.82 3.14 -9.55
C ALA A 60 -9.48 3.99 -8.31
N GLY A 61 -8.52 4.90 -8.44
CA GLY A 61 -8.14 5.82 -7.36
C GLY A 61 -9.28 6.73 -6.91
N ALA A 62 -10.12 7.21 -7.83
CA ALA A 62 -11.30 7.99 -7.48
C ALA A 62 -12.35 7.16 -6.72
N SER A 63 -12.60 5.91 -7.13
CA SER A 63 -13.50 5.00 -6.41
C SER A 63 -13.00 4.72 -4.99
N VAL A 64 -11.69 4.43 -4.83
CA VAL A 64 -11.06 4.25 -3.52
C VAL A 64 -11.17 5.53 -2.70
N ALA A 65 -10.99 6.70 -3.32
CA ALA A 65 -11.12 7.98 -2.64
C ALA A 65 -12.52 8.25 -2.10
N VAL A 66 -13.56 7.93 -2.86
CA VAL A 66 -14.96 8.07 -2.40
C VAL A 66 -15.25 7.12 -1.24
N ALA A 67 -14.91 5.83 -1.40
CA ALA A 67 -15.16 4.82 -0.38
C ALA A 67 -14.43 5.15 0.94
N THR A 68 -13.14 5.49 0.85
CA THR A 68 -12.31 5.81 2.03
C THR A 68 -12.69 7.16 2.62
N GLY A 69 -12.96 8.17 1.77
CA GLY A 69 -13.36 9.49 2.22
C GLY A 69 -14.64 9.48 3.05
N LEU A 70 -15.65 8.71 2.64
CA LEU A 70 -16.92 8.57 3.38
C LEU A 70 -16.71 8.09 4.83
N TYR A 71 -15.71 7.23 5.05
CA TYR A 71 -15.34 6.76 6.38
C TYR A 71 -14.83 7.90 7.30
N GLY A 72 -14.42 9.03 6.72
CA GLY A 72 -14.09 10.25 7.46
C GLY A 72 -15.25 10.79 8.31
N VAL A 73 -16.52 10.53 7.94
CA VAL A 73 -17.67 10.88 8.79
C VAL A 73 -17.55 10.24 10.17
N SER A 74 -17.17 8.96 10.20
CA SER A 74 -17.01 8.21 11.43
C SER A 74 -15.85 8.76 12.27
N PHE A 75 -14.74 9.15 11.65
CA PHE A 75 -13.63 9.80 12.34
C PHE A 75 -14.06 11.14 12.96
N GLY A 76 -14.77 11.97 12.20
CA GLY A 76 -15.29 13.25 12.67
C GLY A 76 -16.21 13.12 13.87
N ALA A 77 -17.14 12.16 13.83
CA ALA A 77 -18.05 11.88 14.93
C ALA A 77 -17.31 11.31 16.16
N LEU A 78 -16.36 10.40 15.95
CA LEU A 78 -15.53 9.85 17.03
C LEU A 78 -14.66 10.91 17.70
N GLY A 79 -14.15 11.90 16.96
CA GLY A 79 -13.42 13.04 17.51
C GLY A 79 -14.25 13.77 18.57
N ILE A 80 -15.49 14.14 18.21
CA ILE A 80 -16.42 14.80 19.14
C ILE A 80 -16.77 13.90 20.32
N ALA A 81 -17.08 12.63 20.06
CA ALA A 81 -17.43 11.66 21.10
C ALA A 81 -16.27 11.41 22.09
N SER A 82 -15.03 11.64 21.66
CA SER A 82 -13.82 11.51 22.49
C SER A 82 -13.46 12.80 23.23
N GLY A 83 -14.32 13.83 23.14
CA GLY A 83 -14.16 15.10 23.85
C GLY A 83 -13.34 16.15 23.12
N LEU A 84 -12.99 15.95 21.84
CA LEU A 84 -12.40 17.01 21.02
C LEU A 84 -13.49 17.95 20.51
N ASP A 85 -13.16 19.22 20.35
CA ASP A 85 -14.02 20.14 19.63
C ASP A 85 -13.89 19.96 18.10
N PHE A 86 -14.73 20.69 17.36
CA PHE A 86 -14.73 20.67 15.90
C PHE A 86 -13.36 21.05 15.30
N TRP A 87 -12.74 22.12 15.80
CA TRP A 87 -11.48 22.63 15.25
C TRP A 87 -10.31 21.72 15.59
N GLN A 88 -10.26 21.19 16.80
CA GLN A 88 -9.29 20.19 17.22
C GLN A 88 -9.38 18.94 16.33
N THR A 89 -10.60 18.45 16.07
CA THR A 89 -10.82 17.29 15.19
C THR A 89 -10.39 17.58 13.74
N GLN A 90 -10.71 18.77 13.21
CA GLN A 90 -10.29 19.19 11.87
C GLN A 90 -8.77 19.36 11.74
N VAL A 91 -8.13 20.03 12.69
CA VAL A 91 -6.67 20.23 12.69
C VAL A 91 -5.96 18.89 12.80
N LEU A 92 -6.43 18.01 13.68
CA LEU A 92 -5.90 16.64 13.78
C LEU A 92 -6.05 15.90 12.46
N SER A 93 -7.21 16.00 11.80
CA SER A 93 -7.47 15.38 10.52
C SER A 93 -6.55 15.86 9.40
N LEU A 94 -6.35 17.18 9.32
CA LEU A 94 -5.53 17.80 8.28
C LEU A 94 -4.04 17.49 8.46
N LEU A 95 -3.55 17.49 9.70
CA LEU A 95 -2.12 17.37 9.98
C LEU A 95 -1.65 15.91 10.11
N LEU A 96 -2.39 15.06 10.84
CA LEU A 96 -2.00 13.67 11.11
C LEU A 96 -2.38 12.70 9.98
N PHE A 97 -3.04 13.20 8.93
CA PHE A 97 -3.62 12.46 7.80
C PHE A 97 -2.90 11.16 7.43
N SER A 98 -3.37 10.05 8.01
CA SER A 98 -2.80 8.70 7.79
C SER A 98 -3.80 7.59 8.07
N GLY A 99 -5.05 7.94 8.40
CA GLY A 99 -6.11 7.00 8.75
C GLY A 99 -5.83 6.30 10.08
N GLY A 100 -5.02 5.24 10.03
CA GLY A 100 -4.72 4.38 11.19
C GLY A 100 -4.20 5.13 12.42
N SER A 101 -3.25 6.05 12.24
CA SER A 101 -2.70 6.81 13.38
C SER A 101 -3.71 7.77 14.00
N GLN A 102 -4.63 8.31 13.20
CA GLN A 102 -5.72 9.16 13.70
C GLN A 102 -6.68 8.35 14.58
N PHE A 103 -7.00 7.13 14.15
CA PHE A 103 -7.83 6.20 14.93
C PHE A 103 -7.16 5.72 16.21
N ALA A 104 -5.85 5.46 16.19
CA ALA A 104 -5.11 5.14 17.42
C ALA A 104 -5.11 6.32 18.40
N PHE A 105 -4.87 7.54 17.89
CA PHE A 105 -4.92 8.76 18.70
C PHE A 105 -6.27 8.89 19.41
N ILE A 106 -7.37 8.80 18.64
CA ILE A 106 -8.73 8.91 19.17
C ILE A 106 -9.06 7.75 20.12
N GLY A 107 -8.64 6.52 19.81
CA GLY A 107 -8.84 5.37 20.68
C GLY A 107 -8.22 5.54 22.06
N VAL A 108 -7.02 6.12 22.14
CA VAL A 108 -6.37 6.43 23.43
C VAL A 108 -7.14 7.51 24.19
N LEU A 109 -7.56 8.59 23.52
CA LEU A 109 -8.32 9.67 24.17
C LEU A 109 -9.69 9.18 24.67
N ALA A 110 -10.41 8.41 23.85
CA ALA A 110 -11.70 7.82 24.22
C ALA A 110 -11.59 6.89 25.44
N GLY A 111 -10.47 6.20 25.60
CA GLY A 111 -10.16 5.38 26.77
C GLY A 111 -9.67 6.15 28.01
N GLY A 112 -9.68 7.49 27.99
CA GLY A 112 -9.21 8.32 29.09
C GLY A 112 -7.69 8.48 29.17
N GLY A 113 -6.96 8.14 28.10
CA GLY A 113 -5.52 8.32 28.01
C GLY A 113 -5.09 9.78 27.85
N SER A 114 -3.83 10.07 28.16
CA SER A 114 -3.27 11.42 27.99
C SER A 114 -2.99 11.75 26.51
N GLY A 115 -2.92 13.04 26.17
CA GLY A 115 -2.55 13.47 24.81
C GLY A 115 -1.17 12.99 24.38
N GLY A 116 -0.20 12.89 25.31
CA GLY A 116 1.13 12.36 25.02
C GLY A 116 1.11 10.87 24.68
N ALA A 117 0.30 10.08 25.39
CA ALA A 117 0.03 8.69 25.07
C ALA A 117 -0.64 8.51 23.70
N ALA A 118 -1.63 9.35 23.40
CA ALA A 118 -2.32 9.35 22.11
C ALA A 118 -1.33 9.67 20.98
N LEU A 119 -0.47 10.68 21.13
CA LEU A 119 0.61 10.97 20.20
C LEU A 119 1.57 9.79 20.03
N GLY A 120 1.96 9.15 21.12
CA GLY A 120 2.83 7.97 21.08
C GLY A 120 2.23 6.84 20.25
N SER A 121 0.95 6.51 20.48
CA SER A 121 0.24 5.49 19.70
C SER A 121 0.15 5.84 18.21
N ALA A 122 -0.19 7.10 17.90
CA ALA A 122 -0.26 7.60 16.54
C ALA A 122 1.10 7.58 15.84
N ALA A 123 2.17 7.97 16.55
CA ALA A 123 3.52 7.96 16.03
C ALA A 123 3.98 6.52 15.72
N LEU A 124 3.74 5.57 16.62
CA LEU A 124 4.07 4.16 16.38
C LEU A 124 3.38 3.61 15.13
N LEU A 125 2.07 3.85 14.99
CA LEU A 125 1.34 3.44 13.78
C LEU A 125 1.81 4.19 12.54
N GLY A 126 2.21 5.46 12.69
CA GLY A 126 2.69 6.32 11.61
C GLY A 126 4.06 5.92 11.05
N ILE A 127 4.83 5.08 11.74
CA ILE A 127 6.15 4.60 11.26
C ILE A 127 6.03 3.95 9.86
N ARG A 128 4.93 3.22 9.60
CA ARG A 128 4.70 2.60 8.28
C ARG A 128 4.62 3.64 7.15
N ASN A 129 4.05 4.81 7.42
CA ASN A 129 3.96 5.89 6.44
C ASN A 129 5.35 6.46 6.11
N ALA A 130 6.30 6.44 7.05
CA ALA A 130 7.70 6.79 6.77
C ALA A 130 8.36 5.75 5.83
N VAL A 131 8.10 4.46 6.04
CA VAL A 131 8.57 3.38 5.16
C VAL A 131 8.00 3.53 3.75
N TYR A 132 6.69 3.78 3.64
CA TYR A 132 6.05 4.08 2.37
C TYR A 132 6.64 5.32 1.70
N GLY A 133 6.92 6.38 2.47
CA GLY A 133 7.55 7.60 1.95
C GLY A 133 8.91 7.33 1.29
N MET A 134 9.70 6.40 1.82
CA MET A 134 10.97 5.98 1.20
C MET A 134 10.75 5.24 -0.12
N GLN A 135 9.83 4.28 -0.15
CA GLN A 135 9.47 3.54 -1.37
C GLN A 135 8.91 4.48 -2.45
N LEU A 136 8.05 5.41 -2.04
CA LEU A 136 7.45 6.41 -2.91
C LEU A 136 8.50 7.39 -3.46
N ASN A 137 9.52 7.74 -2.68
CA ASN A 137 10.58 8.61 -3.16
C ASN A 137 11.33 7.97 -4.34
N ALA A 138 11.59 6.67 -4.27
CA ALA A 138 12.19 5.92 -5.38
C ALA A 138 11.26 5.86 -6.61
N LEU A 139 9.96 5.70 -6.39
CA LEU A 139 8.96 5.51 -7.44
C LEU A 139 8.57 6.83 -8.15
N LEU A 140 8.28 7.89 -7.39
CA LEU A 140 7.79 9.16 -7.91
C LEU A 140 8.88 10.20 -8.12
N GLN A 141 9.99 10.11 -7.38
CA GLN A 141 11.07 11.11 -7.35
C GLN A 141 10.55 12.56 -7.27
N PRO A 142 9.68 12.89 -6.29
CA PRO A 142 9.08 14.22 -6.21
C PRO A 142 10.13 15.25 -5.79
N THR A 143 10.10 16.44 -6.40
CA THR A 143 11.05 17.53 -6.16
C THR A 143 10.38 18.77 -5.56
N GLY A 144 11.13 19.55 -4.79
CA GLY A 144 10.66 20.79 -4.16
C GLY A 144 9.46 20.58 -3.23
N TRP A 145 8.49 21.50 -3.28
CA TRP A 145 7.26 21.45 -2.46
C TRP A 145 6.41 20.19 -2.70
N ARG A 146 6.51 19.59 -3.89
CA ARG A 146 5.77 18.36 -4.23
C ARG A 146 6.22 17.18 -3.37
N ARG A 147 7.43 17.21 -2.82
CA ARG A 147 7.91 16.21 -1.85
C ARG A 147 7.10 16.26 -0.56
N LEU A 148 6.81 17.47 -0.06
CA LEU A 148 5.99 17.65 1.15
C LEU A 148 4.54 17.25 0.88
N ALA A 149 3.98 17.67 -0.26
CA ALA A 149 2.63 17.27 -0.64
C ALA A 149 2.52 15.74 -0.81
N ALA A 150 3.50 15.11 -1.45
CA ALA A 150 3.55 13.65 -1.60
C ALA A 150 3.64 12.97 -0.23
N ALA A 151 4.53 13.45 0.66
CA ALA A 151 4.64 12.92 2.02
C ALA A 151 3.30 13.03 2.78
N GLN A 152 2.61 14.17 2.68
CA GLN A 152 1.31 14.36 3.34
C GLN A 152 0.28 13.35 2.84
N VAL A 153 0.19 13.11 1.53
CA VAL A 153 -0.82 12.19 0.96
C VAL A 153 -0.34 10.73 0.84
N THR A 154 0.76 10.38 1.51
CA THR A 154 1.27 9.00 1.57
C THR A 154 0.52 8.23 2.64
N ILE A 155 -0.42 7.40 2.20
CA ILE A 155 -1.27 6.54 3.03
C ILE A 155 -1.37 5.15 2.38
N ASP A 156 -1.90 4.16 3.09
CA ASP A 156 -1.98 2.77 2.60
C ASP A 156 -2.69 2.71 1.24
N GLU A 157 -3.77 3.46 1.09
CA GLU A 157 -4.63 3.46 -0.09
C GLU A 157 -3.94 4.07 -1.30
N SER A 158 -3.22 5.19 -1.12
CA SER A 158 -2.48 5.84 -2.20
C SER A 158 -1.26 5.02 -2.62
N MET A 159 -0.62 4.32 -1.68
CA MET A 159 0.46 3.37 -1.95
C MET A 159 -0.02 2.10 -2.65
N ALA A 160 -1.07 1.46 -2.14
CA ALA A 160 -1.63 0.24 -2.71
C ALA A 160 -2.14 0.47 -4.12
N THR A 161 -2.90 1.56 -4.34
CA THR A 161 -3.44 1.87 -5.67
C THR A 161 -2.33 2.20 -6.66
N ALA A 162 -1.26 2.87 -6.20
CA ALA A 162 -0.10 3.17 -7.04
C ALA A 162 0.70 1.92 -7.40
N THR A 163 1.04 1.09 -6.41
CA THR A 163 1.86 -0.13 -6.60
C THR A 163 1.12 -1.23 -7.39
N ALA A 164 -0.22 -1.21 -7.40
CA ALA A 164 -1.02 -2.06 -8.28
C ALA A 164 -0.84 -1.76 -9.79
N GLN A 165 -0.28 -0.60 -10.15
CA GLN A 165 -0.06 -0.24 -11.55
C GLN A 165 1.32 -0.69 -12.05
N ARG A 166 1.38 -1.16 -13.31
CA ARG A 166 2.64 -1.59 -13.95
C ARG A 166 3.38 -0.45 -14.65
N ASP A 167 2.66 0.50 -15.26
CA ASP A 167 3.25 1.64 -15.97
C ASP A 167 3.60 2.77 -14.99
N PRO A 168 4.86 3.26 -14.95
CA PRO A 168 5.26 4.40 -14.11
C PRO A 168 4.39 5.65 -14.25
N ALA A 169 3.80 5.92 -15.42
CA ALA A 169 2.90 7.07 -15.61
C ALA A 169 1.55 6.85 -14.91
N GLU A 170 1.01 5.62 -14.97
CA GLU A 170 -0.23 5.25 -14.28
C GLU A 170 -0.02 5.11 -12.77
N GLN A 171 1.14 4.63 -12.30
CA GLN A 171 1.49 4.62 -10.87
C GLN A 171 1.43 6.04 -10.28
N ARG A 172 2.02 7.02 -10.98
CA ARG A 172 1.97 8.44 -10.60
C ARG A 172 0.54 8.97 -10.54
N ARG A 173 -0.28 8.64 -11.53
CA ARG A 173 -1.69 9.06 -11.58
C ARG A 173 -2.50 8.45 -10.45
N ALA A 174 -2.38 7.14 -10.25
CA ALA A 174 -3.03 6.42 -9.14
C ALA A 174 -2.67 7.06 -7.80
N PHE A 175 -1.39 7.29 -7.53
CA PHE A 175 -0.95 7.90 -6.26
C PHE A 175 -1.61 9.25 -6.01
N TRP A 176 -1.48 10.18 -6.97
CA TRP A 176 -1.96 11.55 -6.79
C TRP A 176 -3.49 11.65 -6.76
N VAL A 177 -4.19 10.91 -7.62
CA VAL A 177 -5.66 10.92 -7.65
C VAL A 177 -6.23 10.32 -6.38
N THR A 178 -5.69 9.19 -5.93
CA THR A 178 -6.13 8.53 -4.69
C THR A 178 -5.79 9.38 -3.48
N GLY A 179 -4.53 9.81 -3.33
CA GLY A 179 -4.06 10.56 -2.17
C GLY A 179 -4.74 11.92 -2.00
N ILE A 180 -4.82 12.73 -3.07
CA ILE A 180 -5.51 14.02 -3.02
C ILE A 180 -7.02 13.83 -2.88
N GLY A 181 -7.59 12.86 -3.59
CA GLY A 181 -9.02 12.55 -3.52
C GLY A 181 -9.44 12.18 -2.11
N ILE A 182 -8.70 11.26 -1.46
CA ILE A 182 -8.94 10.90 -0.07
C ILE A 182 -8.71 12.12 0.82
N PHE A 183 -7.61 12.85 0.67
CA PHE A 183 -7.35 14.02 1.53
C PHE A 183 -8.50 15.02 1.53
N VAL A 184 -9.04 15.37 0.36
CA VAL A 184 -10.16 16.30 0.23
C VAL A 184 -11.43 15.69 0.82
N LEU A 185 -11.84 14.50 0.36
CA LEU A 185 -13.10 13.89 0.78
C LEU A 185 -13.08 13.54 2.27
N TRP A 186 -11.98 12.98 2.77
CA TRP A 186 -11.78 12.66 4.18
C TRP A 186 -11.98 13.86 5.07
N ASN A 187 -11.34 15.01 4.77
CA ASN A 187 -11.48 16.20 5.60
C ASN A 187 -12.88 16.81 5.51
N LEU A 188 -13.49 16.82 4.32
CA LEU A 188 -14.89 17.26 4.14
C LEU A 188 -15.85 16.39 4.96
N PHE A 189 -15.73 15.07 4.86
CA PHE A 189 -16.57 14.15 5.60
C PHE A 189 -16.25 14.13 7.10
N THR A 190 -15.00 14.36 7.50
CA THR A 190 -14.65 14.60 8.91
C THR A 190 -15.36 15.84 9.42
N ALA A 191 -15.37 16.95 8.66
CA ALA A 191 -16.10 18.15 9.04
C ALA A 191 -17.60 17.87 9.20
N LEU A 192 -18.19 17.15 8.24
CA LEU A 192 -19.58 16.72 8.32
C LEU A 192 -19.84 15.86 9.57
N GLY A 193 -19.01 14.85 9.81
CA GLY A 193 -19.11 13.95 10.96
C GLY A 193 -18.98 14.68 12.30
N SER A 194 -18.06 15.65 12.39
CA SER A 194 -17.91 16.48 13.59
C SER A 194 -19.09 17.43 13.80
N LEU A 195 -19.65 18.00 12.73
CA LEU A 195 -20.86 18.83 12.84
C LEU A 195 -22.07 18.00 13.28
N LEU A 196 -22.25 16.80 12.71
CA LEU A 196 -23.30 15.87 13.11
C LEU A 196 -23.11 15.41 14.56
N GLY A 197 -21.87 15.10 14.96
CA GLY A 197 -21.54 14.74 16.34
C GLY A 197 -21.89 15.86 17.34
N ASN A 198 -21.56 17.10 17.02
CA ASN A 198 -21.91 18.26 17.86
C ASN A 198 -23.42 18.50 17.94
N ALA A 199 -24.17 18.22 16.87
CA ALA A 199 -25.61 18.41 16.84
C ALA A 199 -26.37 17.44 17.76
N ILE A 200 -25.77 16.32 18.15
CA ILE A 200 -26.38 15.30 19.04
C ILE A 200 -26.38 15.77 20.52
N GLY A 201 -25.67 16.87 20.84
CA GLY A 201 -25.59 17.40 22.21
C GLY A 201 -24.54 16.69 23.07
N ASP A 202 -24.57 16.89 24.38
CA ASP A 202 -23.58 16.30 25.30
C ASP A 202 -23.77 14.77 25.41
N PRO A 203 -22.85 13.93 24.90
CA PRO A 203 -22.97 12.48 24.98
C PRO A 203 -23.04 11.98 26.43
N LYS A 204 -22.44 12.69 27.38
CA LYS A 204 -22.47 12.31 28.80
C LYS A 204 -23.87 12.47 29.39
N ALA A 205 -24.67 13.40 28.89
CA ALA A 205 -26.05 13.60 29.33
C ALA A 205 -26.96 12.41 28.99
N TRP A 206 -26.58 11.60 27.99
CA TRP A 206 -27.33 10.43 27.53
C TRP A 206 -26.74 9.09 28.01
N GLY A 207 -25.72 9.12 28.88
CA GLY A 207 -25.03 7.89 29.30
C GLY A 207 -24.25 7.22 28.14
N LEU A 208 -23.78 8.02 27.18
CA LEU A 208 -23.00 7.58 26.02
C LEU A 208 -21.49 7.72 26.26
N ASP A 209 -21.05 7.67 27.51
CA ASP A 209 -19.65 7.68 27.93
C ASP A 209 -18.83 6.54 27.31
N GLY A 210 -19.45 5.38 27.06
CA GLY A 210 -18.86 4.27 26.31
C GLY A 210 -19.08 4.32 24.78
N ALA A 211 -19.85 5.27 24.26
CA ALA A 211 -20.29 5.24 22.86
C ALA A 211 -19.15 5.48 21.87
N ALA A 212 -18.14 6.28 22.23
CA ALA A 212 -16.95 6.43 21.39
C ALA A 212 -16.21 5.09 21.19
N VAL A 213 -16.05 4.32 22.28
CA VAL A 213 -15.43 2.99 22.23
C VAL A 213 -16.31 2.02 21.45
N ALA A 214 -17.62 2.02 21.69
CA ALA A 214 -18.56 1.16 20.96
C ALA A 214 -18.61 1.48 19.46
N ALA A 215 -18.61 2.76 19.09
CA ALA A 215 -18.55 3.20 17.70
C ALA A 215 -17.22 2.77 17.05
N PHE A 216 -16.10 2.92 17.75
CA PHE A 216 -14.81 2.42 17.28
C PHE A 216 -14.81 0.90 17.04
N LEU A 217 -15.36 0.13 17.98
CA LEU A 217 -15.52 -1.32 17.84
C LEU A 217 -16.43 -1.69 16.67
N GLY A 218 -17.53 -0.96 16.48
CA GLY A 218 -18.44 -1.13 15.34
C GLY A 218 -17.75 -0.86 14.00
N LEU A 219 -16.81 0.09 13.95
CA LEU A 219 -15.99 0.35 12.77
C LEU A 219 -14.89 -0.69 12.55
N LEU A 220 -14.36 -1.25 13.64
CA LEU A 220 -13.33 -2.30 13.57
C LEU A 220 -13.94 -3.66 13.15
N TRP A 221 -15.19 -3.92 13.54
CA TRP A 221 -15.86 -5.21 13.31
C TRP A 221 -15.82 -5.71 11.86
N PRO A 222 -16.16 -4.89 10.83
CA PRO A 222 -16.06 -5.32 9.43
C PRO A 222 -14.64 -5.66 8.96
N ARG A 223 -13.60 -5.22 9.68
CA ARG A 223 -12.19 -5.49 9.37
C ARG A 223 -11.69 -6.80 9.99
N LEU A 224 -12.44 -7.40 10.92
CA LEU A 224 -12.08 -8.63 11.63
C LEU A 224 -12.79 -9.86 11.05
N LYS A 225 -12.71 -10.08 9.73
CA LYS A 225 -13.38 -11.20 9.06
C LYS A 225 -12.55 -12.49 9.01
N SER A 226 -11.23 -12.38 9.04
CA SER A 226 -10.32 -13.52 8.91
C SER A 226 -9.79 -13.98 10.28
N ARG A 227 -9.47 -15.28 10.39
CA ARG A 227 -9.04 -15.90 11.65
C ARG A 227 -7.81 -15.23 12.27
N GLU A 228 -6.86 -14.82 11.43
CA GLU A 228 -5.60 -14.21 11.88
C GLU A 228 -5.80 -12.78 12.44
N PRO A 229 -6.45 -11.82 11.75
CA PRO A 229 -6.81 -10.53 12.33
C PRO A 229 -7.60 -10.65 13.64
N VAL A 230 -8.53 -11.60 13.73
CA VAL A 230 -9.28 -11.87 14.96
C VAL A 230 -8.35 -12.38 16.07
N ALA A 231 -7.45 -13.32 15.77
CA ALA A 231 -6.49 -13.84 16.75
C ALA A 231 -5.56 -12.74 17.28
N ILE A 232 -5.02 -11.89 16.41
CA ILE A 232 -4.19 -10.75 16.80
C ILE A 232 -5.00 -9.77 17.66
N ALA A 233 -6.23 -9.45 17.26
CA ALA A 233 -7.10 -8.55 18.02
C ALA A 233 -7.40 -9.10 19.42
N VAL A 234 -7.72 -10.39 19.54
CA VAL A 234 -7.97 -11.06 20.84
C VAL A 234 -6.71 -11.09 21.69
N ALA A 235 -5.55 -11.43 21.12
CA ALA A 235 -4.27 -11.44 21.83
C ALA A 235 -3.93 -10.04 22.37
N CYS A 236 -4.04 -9.00 21.53
CA CYS A 236 -3.85 -7.62 21.93
C CYS A 236 -4.84 -7.20 23.02
N ALA A 237 -6.12 -7.60 22.92
CA ALA A 237 -7.13 -7.30 23.93
C ALA A 237 -6.80 -7.95 25.28
N VAL A 238 -6.43 -9.23 25.30
CA VAL A 238 -6.04 -9.95 26.52
C VAL A 238 -4.82 -9.30 27.16
N VAL A 239 -3.76 -9.04 26.37
CA VAL A 239 -2.56 -8.37 26.88
C VAL A 239 -2.90 -6.98 27.43
N THR A 240 -3.75 -6.22 26.73
CA THR A 240 -4.18 -4.90 27.19
C THR A 240 -4.88 -5.00 28.54
N VAL A 241 -5.87 -5.90 28.68
CA VAL A 241 -6.61 -6.10 29.95
C VAL A 241 -5.69 -6.49 31.10
N VAL A 242 -4.71 -7.37 30.84
CA VAL A 242 -3.72 -7.79 31.86
C VAL A 242 -2.82 -6.62 32.26
N VAL A 243 -2.40 -5.78 31.32
CA VAL A 243 -1.39 -4.74 31.56
C VAL A 243 -1.98 -3.44 32.10
N VAL A 244 -3.23 -3.10 31.75
CA VAL A 244 -3.94 -1.88 32.20
C VAL A 244 -3.77 -1.56 33.69
N PRO A 245 -3.90 -2.50 34.66
CA PRO A 245 -3.75 -2.16 36.08
C PRO A 245 -2.30 -1.82 36.51
N PHE A 246 -1.30 -2.12 35.69
CA PHE A 246 0.12 -2.03 36.06
C PHE A 246 0.85 -0.83 35.44
N VAL A 247 0.27 -0.17 34.44
CA VAL A 247 0.96 0.88 33.68
C VAL A 247 0.08 2.14 33.51
N PRO A 248 0.70 3.31 33.31
CA PRO A 248 -0.04 4.52 33.01
C PRO A 248 -0.91 4.41 31.74
N PRO A 249 -2.02 5.17 31.66
CA PRO A 249 -2.86 5.24 30.46
C PRO A 249 -2.05 5.55 29.20
N GLY A 250 -2.24 4.75 28.15
CA GLY A 250 -1.50 4.85 26.88
C GLY A 250 -0.44 3.81 26.63
N ILE A 251 0.29 3.41 27.68
CA ILE A 251 1.31 2.35 27.59
C ILE A 251 0.72 0.99 27.14
N PRO A 252 -0.50 0.58 27.56
CA PRO A 252 -1.08 -0.68 27.08
C PRO A 252 -1.23 -0.72 25.56
N VAL A 253 -1.55 0.42 24.92
CA VAL A 253 -1.67 0.51 23.45
C VAL A 253 -0.33 0.33 22.76
N LEU A 254 0.76 0.88 23.32
CA LEU A 254 2.10 0.69 22.78
C LEU A 254 2.52 -0.78 22.89
N ILE A 255 2.20 -1.43 24.02
CA ILE A 255 2.49 -2.86 24.23
C ILE A 255 1.67 -3.72 23.26
N ALA A 256 0.38 -3.44 23.07
CA ALA A 256 -0.44 -4.11 22.08
C ALA A 256 0.11 -3.95 20.65
N ALA A 257 0.61 -2.76 20.30
CA ALA A 257 1.26 -2.53 19.02
C ALA A 257 2.53 -3.38 18.85
N VAL A 258 3.35 -3.52 19.90
CA VAL A 258 4.53 -4.40 19.89
C VAL A 258 4.12 -5.86 19.75
N VAL A 259 3.09 -6.32 20.45
CA VAL A 259 2.55 -7.68 20.32
C VAL A 259 2.10 -7.96 18.89
N ALA A 260 1.34 -7.04 18.29
CA ALA A 260 0.90 -7.16 16.90
C ALA A 260 2.08 -7.16 15.91
N ALA A 261 3.10 -6.32 16.13
CA ALA A 261 4.30 -6.28 15.30
C ALA A 261 5.11 -7.58 15.39
N VAL A 262 5.35 -8.08 16.61
CA VAL A 262 6.02 -9.35 16.86
C VAL A 262 5.24 -10.49 16.21
N TRP A 263 3.92 -10.53 16.39
CA TRP A 263 3.07 -11.52 15.74
C TRP A 263 3.22 -11.47 14.21
N GLY A 264 3.17 -10.28 13.61
CA GLY A 264 3.32 -10.10 12.17
C GLY A 264 4.71 -10.47 11.62
N LEU A 265 5.76 -10.43 12.45
CA LEU A 265 7.10 -10.90 12.07
C LEU A 265 7.21 -12.43 12.06
N PHE A 266 6.43 -13.11 12.90
CA PHE A 266 6.43 -14.57 13.01
C PHE A 266 5.26 -15.24 12.27
N GLY A 267 4.23 -14.48 11.91
CA GLY A 267 3.08 -14.91 11.12
C GLY A 267 3.39 -14.88 9.65
N SER A 268 3.45 -16.04 9.02
CA SER A 268 3.56 -16.17 7.56
C SER A 268 2.19 -15.90 6.91
N GLY A 269 1.86 -14.63 6.67
CA GLY A 269 0.66 -14.24 5.94
C GLY A 269 0.80 -14.50 4.43
N ARG A 270 -0.05 -15.38 3.87
CA ARG A 270 -0.19 -15.58 2.42
C ARG A 270 -0.73 -14.29 1.79
N SER A 271 -0.02 -13.81 0.77
CA SER A 271 -0.21 -12.54 0.06
C SER A 271 -1.50 -12.41 -0.77
N ASP A 272 -2.45 -13.32 -0.63
CA ASP A 272 -3.55 -13.49 -1.59
C ASP A 272 -4.92 -13.04 -1.05
N GLU A 273 -5.07 -12.84 0.26
CA GLU A 273 -6.38 -12.75 0.92
C GLU A 273 -6.99 -11.33 0.99
N GLY A 274 -6.48 -10.37 0.21
CA GLY A 274 -6.97 -8.99 0.23
C GLY A 274 -6.97 -8.25 -1.12
N LEU A 275 -6.69 -8.96 -2.22
CA LEU A 275 -6.57 -8.36 -3.55
C LEU A 275 -7.69 -8.75 -4.53
N GLU A 276 -8.65 -9.58 -4.12
CA GLU A 276 -9.79 -9.91 -4.97
C GLU A 276 -10.87 -8.82 -4.86
N PRO A 277 -11.15 -8.07 -5.94
CA PRO A 277 -12.38 -7.32 -6.03
C PRO A 277 -13.52 -8.35 -6.19
N ASP A 278 -14.54 -8.31 -5.33
CA ASP A 278 -15.82 -9.04 -5.48
C ASP A 278 -16.64 -8.60 -6.72
N VAL A 279 -15.97 -8.05 -7.74
CA VAL A 279 -16.55 -7.59 -8.99
C VAL A 279 -15.89 -8.38 -10.10
N GLU A 280 -16.50 -9.50 -10.46
CA GLU A 280 -16.25 -10.17 -11.74
C GLU A 280 -16.36 -9.12 -12.86
N PRO A 281 -15.29 -8.89 -13.63
CA PRO A 281 -15.37 -7.89 -14.66
C PRO A 281 -16.25 -8.41 -15.81
N PRO A 282 -17.10 -7.58 -16.44
CA PRO A 282 -18.10 -8.01 -17.42
C PRO A 282 -17.59 -8.81 -18.64
N HIS A 283 -16.27 -8.86 -18.86
CA HIS A 283 -15.66 -9.55 -20.00
C HIS A 283 -15.42 -11.05 -19.77
N ALA A 284 -15.50 -11.55 -18.53
CA ALA A 284 -15.36 -12.99 -18.27
C ALA A 284 -16.55 -13.79 -18.85
N ARG A 285 -17.78 -13.27 -18.75
CA ARG A 285 -18.98 -13.93 -19.33
C ARG A 285 -18.99 -14.01 -20.86
N ALA A 286 -18.23 -13.16 -21.55
CA ALA A 286 -18.20 -13.16 -23.00
C ALA A 286 -17.22 -14.18 -23.59
N GLN A 287 -16.24 -14.65 -22.80
CA GLN A 287 -15.23 -15.62 -23.26
C GLN A 287 -15.71 -17.07 -23.11
N ASP A 288 -16.55 -17.36 -22.11
CA ASP A 288 -17.14 -18.70 -21.94
C ASP A 288 -18.32 -18.99 -22.88
N ALA A 289 -18.90 -17.96 -23.50
CA ALA A 289 -20.05 -18.11 -24.40
C ALA A 289 -19.68 -18.37 -25.88
N GLY A 290 -18.39 -18.52 -26.22
CA GLY A 290 -17.93 -18.38 -27.61
C GLY A 290 -16.91 -19.39 -28.14
N ALA A 291 -16.55 -20.47 -27.44
CA ALA A 291 -15.63 -21.46 -27.97
C ALA A 291 -16.41 -22.69 -28.53
N PRO A 292 -16.42 -22.93 -29.86
CA PRO A 292 -16.89 -24.20 -30.39
C PRO A 292 -15.92 -25.31 -29.97
N ASP A 293 -16.45 -26.37 -29.39
CA ASP A 293 -15.71 -27.56 -28.99
C ASP A 293 -15.13 -28.27 -30.24
N PRO A 294 -13.80 -28.35 -30.41
CA PRO A 294 -13.18 -28.99 -31.57
C PRO A 294 -13.23 -30.53 -31.52
N ALA A 295 -13.83 -31.13 -30.49
CA ALA A 295 -13.86 -32.59 -30.32
C ALA A 295 -15.14 -33.29 -30.83
N ARG A 296 -16.05 -32.58 -31.52
CA ARG A 296 -17.34 -33.16 -31.97
C ARG A 296 -17.47 -33.54 -33.44
N ASP A 297 -16.41 -33.50 -34.24
CA ASP A 297 -16.51 -33.75 -35.69
C ASP A 297 -15.49 -34.79 -36.21
N VAL A 298 -15.36 -35.90 -35.50
CA VAL A 298 -14.65 -37.08 -36.02
C VAL A 298 -15.49 -38.32 -35.78
N GLY A 299 -16.17 -38.77 -36.84
CA GLY A 299 -16.60 -40.15 -36.99
C GLY A 299 -18.12 -40.38 -36.95
N ASP A 300 -18.80 -40.09 -38.05
CA ASP A 300 -19.85 -41.00 -38.52
C ASP A 300 -20.02 -40.85 -40.05
N ALA A 301 -19.12 -41.49 -40.77
CA ALA A 301 -19.21 -41.67 -42.22
C ALA A 301 -18.92 -43.14 -42.53
N ASP A 302 -19.89 -43.99 -42.24
CA ASP A 302 -20.05 -45.27 -42.92
C ASP A 302 -21.55 -45.55 -43.07
N GLY A 303 -22.05 -45.40 -44.30
CA GLY A 303 -23.37 -45.87 -44.69
C GLY A 303 -23.42 -47.40 -44.72
N PRO A 304 -24.63 -47.97 -44.86
CA PRO A 304 -24.91 -48.51 -46.18
C PRO A 304 -26.29 -48.17 -46.71
N MET A 305 -26.32 -48.04 -48.03
CA MET A 305 -27.50 -48.02 -48.87
C MET A 305 -28.27 -49.35 -48.73
N HIS A 306 -29.59 -49.28 -48.51
CA HIS A 306 -30.49 -50.34 -48.92
C HIS A 306 -31.70 -49.77 -49.67
N GLU A 307 -31.74 -50.19 -50.92
CA GLU A 307 -32.85 -50.26 -51.87
C GLU A 307 -34.27 -50.42 -51.28
N GLY A 308 -35.23 -49.86 -52.01
CA GLY A 308 -36.37 -50.66 -52.45
C GLY A 308 -37.77 -50.17 -52.08
N GLY A 309 -38.51 -49.76 -53.11
CA GLY A 309 -39.86 -50.31 -53.34
C GLY A 309 -41.07 -49.53 -52.84
N MET A 310 -41.78 -48.95 -53.80
CA MET A 310 -43.25 -48.83 -53.93
C MET A 310 -44.11 -49.46 -52.83
N SER A 311 -45.02 -48.68 -52.25
CA SER A 311 -46.48 -48.76 -52.44
C SER A 311 -47.19 -47.62 -51.69
#